data_AF-M5PEI0-F1
#
_entry.id   AF-M5PEI0-F1
#
_cell.length_a   1.000
_cell.length_b   1.000
_cell.length_c   1.000
_cell.angle_alpha   90.00
_cell.angle_beta   90.00
_cell.angle_gamma   90.00
#
_symmetry.space_group_name_H-M   'P 1'
#
loop_
_entity.id
_entity.type
_entity.pdbx_description
1 polymer ?
#
loop_
_entity_poly.entity_id
_entity_poly.type
_entity_poly.pdbx_seq_one_letter_code
_entity_poly.pdbx_strand_id
1 'polypeptide(L)'
;MMDMIKKIIAGFFICHITFLSLIYLHLFRLGVLNEWDDTFIYAFMIFSYIPVMALLEYFMFYIFINMLHLRFSIRIATVSVLTVLVNSVILYFQSKEMIIAGITAISTLMMCTALPFINRKKRTETKN
;
A
#
# COMPACT_ATOMS: atom_id res chain seq x y z
N MET A 1 -12.21 0.57 -17.59
CA MET A 1 -11.19 -0.50 -17.44
C MET A 1 -9.78 0.07 -17.29
N MET A 2 -9.29 0.87 -18.24
CA MET A 2 -7.93 1.45 -18.21
C MET A 2 -7.63 2.27 -16.94
N ASP A 3 -8.60 3.03 -16.43
CA ASP A 3 -8.47 3.82 -15.20
C ASP A 3 -8.34 2.96 -13.93
N MET A 4 -8.94 1.77 -13.90
CA MET A 4 -8.82 0.83 -12.78
C MET A 4 -7.47 0.11 -12.81
N ILE A 5 -7.03 -0.33 -13.98
CA ILE A 5 -5.72 -0.95 -14.17
C ILE A 5 -4.60 0.02 -13.75
N LYS A 6 -4.70 1.30 -14.13
CA LYS A 6 -3.75 2.33 -13.68
C LYS A 6 -3.68 2.47 -12.17
N LYS A 7 -4.83 2.42 -11.48
CA LYS A 7 -4.87 2.45 -10.02
C LYS A 7 -4.22 1.22 -9.40
N ILE A 8 -4.49 0.03 -9.93
CA ILE A 8 -3.88 -1.22 -9.44
C ILE A 8 -2.36 -1.14 -9.59
N ILE A 9 -1.87 -0.82 -10.79
CA ILE A 9 -0.43 -0.73 -11.08
C ILE A 9 0.24 0.33 -10.19
N ALA A 10 -0.32 1.54 -10.15
CA ALA A 10 0.27 2.63 -9.37
C ALA A 10 0.21 2.33 -7.87
N GLY A 11 -0.91 1.79 -7.36
CA GLY A 11 -1.03 1.41 -5.96
C GLY A 11 -0.04 0.32 -5.57
N PHE A 12 0.17 -0.69 -6.42
CA PHE A 12 1.17 -1.73 -6.22
C PHE A 12 2.56 -1.11 -6.07
N PHE A 13 2.99 -0.29 -7.04
CA PHE A 13 4.31 0.32 -7.00
C PHE A 13 4.49 1.29 -5.84
N ILE A 14 3.47 2.09 -5.51
CA ILE A 14 3.53 3.01 -4.35
C ILE A 14 3.74 2.21 -3.07
N CYS A 15 2.93 1.17 -2.84
CA CYS A 15 3.06 0.35 -1.65
C CYS A 15 4.42 -0.36 -1.62
N HIS A 16 4.80 -0.99 -2.72
CA HIS A 16 5.98 -1.85 -2.79
C HIS A 16 7.29 -1.06 -2.67
N ILE A 17 7.41 0.06 -3.38
CA ILE A 17 8.60 0.92 -3.32
C ILE A 17 8.73 1.52 -1.92
N THR A 18 7.62 1.97 -1.31
CA THR A 18 7.64 2.49 0.06
C THR A 18 8.10 1.41 1.04
N PHE A 19 7.57 0.19 0.89
CA PHE A 19 7.90 -0.95 1.75
C PHE A 19 9.40 -1.30 1.68
N LEU A 20 9.93 -1.46 0.47
CA LEU A 20 11.34 -1.77 0.26
C LEU A 20 12.27 -0.64 0.72
N SER A 21 11.87 0.62 0.49
CA SER A 21 12.65 1.77 0.95
C SER A 21 12.76 1.79 2.47
N LEU A 22 11.67 1.45 3.18
CA LEU A 22 11.66 1.39 4.64
C LEU A 22 12.44 0.18 5.18
N ILE A 23 12.37 -0.98 4.53
CA ILE A 23 13.22 -2.13 4.87
C ILE A 23 14.70 -1.76 4.67
N TYR A 24 15.04 -1.15 3.54
CA TYR A 24 16.41 -0.73 3.24
C TYR A 24 16.94 0.24 4.31
N LEU A 25 16.16 1.26 4.67
CA LEU A 25 16.52 2.19 5.75
C LEU A 25 16.68 1.50 7.10
N HIS A 26 15.86 0.48 7.38
CA HIS A 26 15.96 -0.31 8.59
C HIS A 26 17.25 -1.14 8.62
N LEU A 27 17.59 -1.84 7.54
CA LEU A 27 18.83 -2.61 7.40
C LEU A 27 20.07 -1.72 7.47
N PHE A 28 20.02 -0.54 6.83
CA PHE A 28 21.07 0.46 6.91
C PHE A 28 21.34 0.88 8.35
N ARG A 29 20.27 1.13 9.14
CA ARG A 29 20.39 1.48 10.56
C ARG A 29 21.01 0.35 11.40
N LEU A 30 20.77 -0.90 11.04
CA LEU A 30 21.34 -2.07 11.74
C LEU A 30 22.78 -2.39 11.30
N GLY A 31 23.28 -1.78 10.22
CA GLY A 31 24.65 -2.00 9.73
C GLY A 31 24.87 -3.32 8.98
N VAL A 32 23.80 -4.04 8.63
CA VAL A 32 23.84 -5.37 7.99
C VAL A 32 23.59 -5.33 6.48
N LEU A 33 23.75 -4.17 5.86
CA LEU A 33 23.34 -3.94 4.46
C LEU A 33 24.14 -4.78 3.47
N ASN A 34 25.44 -4.96 3.72
CA ASN A 34 26.33 -5.76 2.87
C ASN A 34 25.92 -7.24 2.81
N GLU A 35 25.28 -7.76 3.86
CA GLU A 35 24.80 -9.15 3.91
C GLU A 35 23.51 -9.34 3.08
N TRP A 36 22.81 -8.24 2.79
CA TRP A 36 21.53 -8.24 2.09
C TRP A 36 21.62 -7.81 0.63
N ASP A 37 22.77 -7.34 0.16
CA ASP A 37 22.91 -6.73 -1.17
C ASP A 37 22.56 -7.73 -2.29
N ASP A 38 23.08 -8.96 -2.19
CA ASP A 38 22.79 -10.05 -3.15
C ASP A 38 21.35 -10.59 -3.04
N THR A 39 20.69 -10.40 -1.90
CA THR A 39 19.34 -10.91 -1.65
C THR A 39 18.24 -9.87 -1.88
N PHE A 40 18.60 -8.60 -2.09
CA PHE A 40 17.65 -7.51 -2.22
C PHE A 40 16.70 -7.67 -3.43
N ILE A 41 17.21 -8.18 -4.55
CA ILE A 41 16.40 -8.47 -5.74
C ILE A 41 15.38 -9.59 -5.45
N TYR A 42 15.78 -10.61 -4.68
CA TYR A 42 14.87 -11.67 -4.27
C TYR A 42 13.84 -11.15 -3.26
N ALA A 43 14.24 -10.26 -2.36
CA ALA A 43 13.34 -9.57 -1.44
C ALA A 43 12.24 -8.79 -2.18
N PHE A 44 12.56 -8.14 -3.30
CA PHE A 44 11.56 -7.49 -4.16
C PHE A 44 10.48 -8.50 -4.64
N MET A 45 10.89 -9.66 -5.15
CA MET A 45 9.92 -10.66 -5.62
C MET A 45 9.13 -11.28 -4.48
N ILE A 46 9.81 -11.65 -3.39
CA ILE A 46 9.19 -12.29 -2.23
C ILE A 46 8.20 -11.34 -1.58
N PHE A 47 8.56 -10.09 -1.31
CA PHE A 47 7.67 -9.16 -0.61
C PHE A 47 6.56 -8.59 -1.48
N SER A 48 6.51 -8.92 -2.77
CA SER A 48 5.43 -8.50 -3.68
C SER A 48 4.04 -8.99 -3.25
N TYR A 49 3.93 -10.05 -2.42
CA TYR A 49 2.62 -10.49 -1.94
C TYR A 49 1.96 -9.47 -1.00
N ILE A 50 2.74 -8.69 -0.26
CA ILE A 50 2.26 -7.68 0.70
C ILE A 50 1.45 -6.57 -0.01
N PRO A 51 2.01 -5.86 -1.02
CA PRO A 51 1.26 -4.84 -1.76
C PRO A 51 0.08 -5.44 -2.56
N VAL A 52 0.17 -6.71 -3.01
CA VAL A 52 -0.96 -7.40 -3.65
C VAL A 52 -2.12 -7.60 -2.67
N MET A 53 -1.82 -8.12 -1.47
CA MET A 53 -2.83 -8.29 -0.42
C MET A 53 -3.44 -6.94 -0.01
N ALA A 54 -2.62 -5.91 0.17
CA ALA A 54 -3.09 -4.57 0.51
C ALA A 54 -4.04 -3.99 -0.54
N LEU A 55 -3.75 -4.19 -1.83
CA LEU A 55 -4.64 -3.77 -2.91
C LEU A 55 -5.97 -4.52 -2.90
N LEU A 56 -5.94 -5.84 -2.72
CA LEU A 56 -7.14 -6.66 -2.65
C LEU A 56 -8.04 -6.19 -1.49
N GLU A 57 -7.46 -6.04 -0.29
CA GLU A 57 -8.16 -5.53 0.89
C GLU A 57 -8.73 -4.12 0.66
N TYR A 58 -7.94 -3.21 0.07
CA TYR A 58 -8.40 -1.86 -0.27
C TYR A 58 -9.65 -1.88 -1.15
N PHE A 59 -9.63 -2.64 -2.25
CA PHE A 59 -10.79 -2.69 -3.16
C PHE A 59 -11.99 -3.38 -2.51
N MET A 60 -11.78 -4.46 -1.75
CA MET A 60 -12.84 -5.14 -1.02
C MET A 60 -13.52 -4.21 0.01
N PHE A 61 -12.74 -3.52 0.84
CA PHE A 61 -13.28 -2.56 1.79
C PHE A 61 -13.91 -1.36 1.10
N TYR A 62 -13.31 -0.87 0.00
CA TYR A 62 -13.90 0.22 -0.77
C TYR A 62 -15.29 -0.14 -1.29
N ILE A 63 -15.48 -1.35 -1.82
CA ILE A 63 -16.79 -1.84 -2.29
C ILE A 63 -17.78 -1.91 -1.12
N PHE A 64 -17.38 -2.52 0.00
CA PHE A 64 -18.25 -2.68 1.18
C PHE A 64 -18.67 -1.32 1.77
N ILE A 65 -17.72 -0.41 2.02
CA ILE A 65 -17.99 0.90 2.59
C ILE A 65 -18.76 1.80 1.60
N ASN A 66 -18.64 1.58 0.29
CA ASN A 66 -19.43 2.31 -0.69
C ASN A 66 -20.94 2.02 -0.56
N MET A 67 -21.34 0.88 0.00
CA MET A 67 -22.75 0.57 0.30
C MET A 67 -23.33 1.43 1.43
N LEU A 68 -22.48 2.02 2.27
CA LEU A 68 -22.89 2.81 3.44
C LEU A 68 -23.18 4.29 3.12
N HIS A 69 -23.15 4.69 1.84
CA HIS A 69 -23.46 6.05 1.37
C HIS A 69 -22.71 7.19 2.11
N LEU A 70 -21.50 6.93 2.60
CA LEU A 70 -20.69 7.92 3.31
C LEU A 70 -20.15 9.02 2.39
N ARG A 71 -19.86 10.20 2.97
CA ARG A 71 -19.13 11.28 2.27
C ARG A 71 -17.77 10.77 1.78
N PHE A 72 -17.34 11.26 0.61
CA PHE A 72 -16.10 10.81 -0.06
C PHE A 72 -14.87 10.78 0.86
N SER A 73 -14.62 11.86 1.61
CA SER A 73 -13.46 11.95 2.51
C SER A 73 -13.52 10.93 3.65
N ILE A 74 -14.70 10.75 4.25
CA ILE A 74 -14.92 9.78 5.33
C ILE A 74 -14.73 8.37 4.78
N ARG A 75 -15.29 8.07 3.61
CA ARG A 75 -15.11 6.78 2.95
C ARG A 75 -13.64 6.43 2.74
N ILE A 76 -12.84 7.36 2.20
CA ILE A 76 -11.41 7.11 1.98
C ILE A 76 -10.69 6.89 3.31
N ALA A 77 -10.96 7.72 4.31
CA ALA A 77 -10.35 7.58 5.62
C ALA A 77 -10.67 6.22 6.25
N THR A 78 -11.95 5.81 6.25
CA THR A 78 -12.39 4.52 6.79
C THR A 78 -11.76 3.35 6.05
N VAL A 79 -11.77 3.37 4.71
CA VAL A 79 -11.14 2.32 3.91
C VAL A 79 -9.64 2.24 4.21
N SER A 80 -8.96 3.39 4.27
CA SER A 80 -7.51 3.43 4.55
C SER A 80 -7.20 2.86 5.94
N VAL A 81 -7.95 3.24 6.97
CA VAL A 81 -7.75 2.72 8.34
C VAL A 81 -7.98 1.21 8.39
N LEU A 82 -9.05 0.72 7.75
CA LEU A 82 -9.35 -0.72 7.72
C LEU A 82 -8.27 -1.51 6.97
N THR A 83 -7.86 -1.05 5.77
CA THR A 83 -6.80 -1.72 5.00
C THR A 83 -5.50 -1.73 5.77
N VAL A 84 -5.07 -0.59 6.32
CA VAL A 84 -3.83 -0.50 7.11
C VAL A 84 -3.87 -1.44 8.30
N LEU A 85 -4.98 -1.44 9.06
CA LEU A 85 -5.09 -2.24 10.27
C LEU A 85 -5.08 -3.73 9.96
N VAL A 86 -5.90 -4.19 9.01
CA VAL A 86 -6.01 -5.61 8.66
C VAL A 86 -4.68 -6.12 8.08
N ASN A 87 -4.09 -5.39 7.13
CA ASN A 87 -2.83 -5.82 6.51
C ASN A 87 -1.69 -5.95 7.53
N SER A 88 -1.56 -4.94 8.39
CA SER A 88 -0.49 -4.89 9.39
C SER A 88 -0.67 -5.96 10.48
N VAL A 89 -1.92 -6.25 10.88
CA VAL A 89 -2.22 -7.31 11.84
C VAL A 89 -1.90 -8.69 11.25
N ILE A 90 -2.27 -8.93 9.99
CA ILE A 90 -1.93 -10.19 9.29
C ILE A 90 -0.42 -10.39 9.27
N LEU A 91 0.35 -9.37 8.85
CA LEU A 91 1.81 -9.50 8.81
C LEU A 91 2.45 -9.59 10.19
N TYR A 92 1.89 -8.92 11.20
CA TYR A 92 2.36 -9.11 12.58
C TYR A 92 2.19 -10.56 13.03
N PHE A 93 1.03 -11.18 12.76
CA PHE A 93 0.81 -12.57 13.12
C PHE A 93 1.71 -13.54 12.36
N GLN A 94 2.04 -13.24 11.09
CA GLN A 94 2.91 -14.05 10.24
C GLN A 94 4.40 -13.93 10.61
N SER A 95 4.89 -12.70 10.79
CA SER A 95 6.33 -12.44 11.05
C SER A 95 6.70 -12.47 12.53
N LYS A 96 5.73 -12.21 13.42
CA LYS A 96 5.95 -11.92 14.85
C LYS A 96 6.84 -10.69 15.10
N GLU A 97 7.03 -9.85 14.09
CA GLU A 97 7.87 -8.66 14.16
C GLU A 97 7.05 -7.37 14.05
N MET A 98 7.14 -6.55 15.11
CA MET A 98 6.44 -5.26 15.15
C MET A 98 6.97 -4.28 14.09
N ILE A 99 8.26 -4.39 13.73
CA ILE A 99 8.89 -3.52 12.74
C ILE A 99 8.31 -3.78 11.34
N ILE A 100 8.20 -5.05 10.93
CA ILE A 100 7.61 -5.43 9.63
C ILE A 100 6.15 -4.98 9.56
N ALA A 101 5.38 -5.17 10.65
CA ALA A 101 4.02 -4.67 10.74
C ALA A 101 3.94 -3.13 10.60
N GLY A 102 4.85 -2.39 11.25
CA GLY A 102 4.93 -0.94 11.14
C GLY A 102 5.30 -0.45 9.73
N ILE A 103 6.28 -1.08 9.09
CA ILE A 103 6.67 -0.78 7.70
C ILE A 103 5.49 -1.03 6.74
N THR A 104 4.76 -2.12 6.96
CA THR A 104 3.55 -2.47 6.21
C THR A 104 2.45 -1.43 6.39
N ALA A 105 2.24 -0.97 7.62
CA ALA A 105 1.24 0.03 7.95
C ALA A 105 1.49 1.34 7.17
N ILE A 106 2.73 1.84 7.20
CA ILE A 106 3.13 3.07 6.51
C ILE A 106 2.97 2.91 5.00
N SER A 107 3.45 1.80 4.45
CA SER A 107 3.41 1.52 3.01
C SER A 107 1.98 1.42 2.49
N THR A 108 1.14 0.69 3.22
CA THR A 108 -0.29 0.55 2.91
C THR A 108 -1.01 1.88 3.02
N LEU A 109 -0.69 2.71 4.01
CA LEU A 109 -1.29 4.04 4.17
C LEU A 109 -0.94 4.97 3.00
N MET A 110 0.32 4.98 2.57
CA MET A 110 0.78 5.76 1.41
C MET A 110 0.05 5.35 0.13
N MET A 111 -0.14 4.04 -0.07
CA MET A 111 -0.94 3.52 -1.18
C MET A 111 -2.41 3.98 -1.08
N CYS A 112 -3.05 3.76 0.07
CA CYS A 112 -4.47 4.05 0.26
C CYS A 112 -4.80 5.54 0.08
N THR A 113 -3.88 6.42 0.50
CA THR A 113 -4.02 7.87 0.37
C THR A 113 -3.79 8.34 -1.07
N ALA A 114 -2.91 7.70 -1.84
CA ALA A 114 -2.63 8.08 -3.22
C ALA A 114 -3.68 7.57 -4.23
N LEU A 115 -4.21 6.36 -4.04
CA LEU A 115 -5.16 5.69 -4.93
C LEU A 115 -6.39 6.53 -5.38
N PRO A 116 -7.03 7.32 -4.50
CA PRO A 116 -8.15 8.18 -4.88
C PRO A 116 -7.81 9.27 -5.91
N PHE A 117 -6.55 9.70 -6.00
CA PHE A 117 -6.14 10.87 -6.78
C PHE A 117 -5.61 10.54 -8.18
N ILE A 118 -5.22 9.27 -8.43
CA ILE A 118 -4.56 8.83 -9.68
C ILE A 118 -5.35 9.13 -10.97
N ASN A 119 -6.68 9.32 -10.92
CA ASN A 119 -7.49 9.62 -12.10
C ASN A 119 -8.26 10.95 -12.05
N ARG A 120 -8.01 11.82 -11.06
CA ARG A 120 -8.78 13.08 -10.92
C ARG A 120 -8.41 14.16 -11.96
N LYS A 121 -7.34 13.98 -12.74
CA LYS A 121 -6.79 15.01 -13.65
C LYS A 121 -7.62 15.27 -14.92
N LYS A 122 -8.57 14.40 -15.31
CA LYS A 122 -9.29 14.54 -16.59
C LYS A 122 -10.48 15.52 -16.62
N ARG A 123 -10.93 16.09 -15.49
CA ARG A 123 -12.16 16.90 -15.46
C ARG A 123 -11.94 18.42 -15.57
N THR A 124 -10.70 18.88 -15.62
CA THR A 124 -10.34 20.32 -15.65
C THR A 124 -9.91 20.83 -17.03
N GLU A 125 -9.78 19.96 -18.04
CA GLU A 125 -9.34 20.34 -19.40
C GLU A 125 -10.49 20.46 -20.41
N THR A 126 -11.76 20.33 -19.99
CA THR A 126 -12.96 20.47 -20.85
C THR A 126 -13.73 21.75 -20.55
N LYS A 127 -13.01 22.85 -20.31
CA LYS A 127 -13.54 24.21 -20.30
C LYS A 127 -12.43 25.16 -20.76
N ASN A 128 -12.22 25.23 -22.07
CA ASN A 128 -11.73 26.40 -22.81
C ASN A 128 -12.08 26.19 -24.28
#